data_AF-K2SY82-F1
#
_entry.id   AF-K2SY82-F1
#
_cell.length_a   1.000
_cell.length_b   1.000
_cell.length_c   1.000
_cell.angle_alpha   90.00
_cell.angle_beta   90.00
_cell.angle_gamma   90.00
#
_symmetry.space_group_name_H-M   'P 1'
#
loop_
_entity.id
_entity.type
_entity.pdbx_description
1 polymer ?
#
loop_
_entity_poly.entity_id
_entity_poly.type
_entity_poly.pdbx_seq_one_letter_code
_entity_poly.pdbx_strand_id
1 'polypeptide(L)'
;MPDMFGLDAWATNPLARHLLNDPEDERGICHDFLTEAVSRFEEDESIKDALVGAMEQLSRELSKKSMNDQFKPYVLALRNFCQYPPLVVALSQSSMFLPSDIDAPSLENDTLLGPFFKLSPLQAEVALNYFAGSRTRDRSVVSNAQRALRMTLSTHQDELFDVANRFIRAKDSRSNMLNWFAATVNKNHKRRALRVDQKQVSSDGFMNNVTVVLDRLCDPFMDSTFSKIDRIEIEYLRRNPRVDISDETKMNADQNASDEFYSATVGGENNFISECFFLTVAAHHYGTEAAQSRLTQLQKDLKWMERELEKFETERHKYAHVSLHPASNHSLRSLY
;
A
#
# COMPACT_ATOMS: atom_id res chain seq x y z
N MET A 1 2.55 27.44 21.08
CA MET A 1 2.80 28.82 21.59
C MET A 1 2.72 29.79 20.42
N PRO A 2 2.22 31.03 20.60
CA PRO A 2 2.33 32.05 19.56
C PRO A 2 3.80 32.43 19.37
N ASP A 3 4.25 32.51 18.11
CA ASP A 3 5.65 32.67 17.75
C ASP A 3 6.19 34.06 18.12
N MET A 4 7.27 34.09 18.90
CA MET A 4 7.87 35.30 19.49
C MET A 4 8.58 36.17 18.44
N PHE A 5 8.68 35.71 17.19
CA PHE A 5 9.43 36.34 16.11
C PHE A 5 8.61 36.71 14.87
N GLY A 6 7.28 36.58 14.90
CA GLY A 6 6.42 37.05 13.81
C GLY A 6 6.67 36.37 12.47
N LEU A 7 7.24 35.17 12.46
CA LEU A 7 7.33 34.33 11.29
C LEU A 7 5.98 33.62 11.14
N ASP A 8 5.31 33.82 10.01
CA ASP A 8 4.13 33.04 9.66
C ASP A 8 4.46 31.55 9.74
N ALA A 9 3.53 30.74 10.25
CA ALA A 9 3.66 29.28 10.23
C ALA A 9 4.01 28.85 8.80
N TRP A 10 5.15 28.19 8.63
CA TRP A 10 5.69 27.90 7.31
C TRP A 10 4.68 27.01 6.57
N ALA A 11 4.23 27.44 5.38
CA ALA A 11 3.29 26.67 4.56
C ALA A 11 3.83 25.28 4.17
N THR A 12 5.16 25.12 4.21
CA THR A 12 5.89 23.88 3.99
C THR A 12 6.98 23.74 5.03
N ASN A 13 7.12 22.57 5.64
CA ASN A 13 8.17 22.27 6.59
C ASN A 13 9.55 22.34 5.90
N PRO A 14 10.47 23.22 6.37
CA PRO A 14 11.78 23.38 5.74
C PRO A 14 12.61 22.09 5.73
N LEU A 15 12.49 21.28 6.78
CA LEU A 15 13.26 20.04 6.93
C LEU A 15 12.90 19.01 5.85
N ALA A 16 11.66 19.03 5.34
CA ALA A 16 11.21 18.09 4.32
C ALA A 16 12.10 18.15 3.06
N ARG A 17 12.46 19.36 2.61
CA ARG A 17 13.34 19.53 1.43
C ARG A 17 14.77 19.06 1.69
N HIS A 18 15.28 19.25 2.90
CA HIS A 18 16.62 18.84 3.26
C HIS A 18 16.71 17.31 3.44
N LEU A 19 15.65 16.67 3.95
CA LEU A 19 15.55 15.21 4.07
C LEU A 19 15.59 14.47 2.72
N LEU A 20 15.21 15.15 1.61
CA LEU A 20 15.28 14.56 0.27
C LEU A 20 16.70 14.49 -0.31
N ASN A 21 17.66 15.21 0.26
CA ASN A 21 19.04 15.14 -0.20
C ASN A 21 19.79 14.01 0.53
N ASP A 22 20.89 13.57 -0.06
CA ASP A 22 21.79 12.61 0.59
C ASP A 22 22.32 13.20 1.92
N PRO A 23 22.45 12.42 3.00
CA PRO A 23 23.00 12.90 4.28
C PRO A 23 24.40 13.52 4.16
N GLU A 24 25.16 13.17 3.12
CA GLU A 24 26.49 13.72 2.84
C GLU A 24 26.45 14.98 1.94
N ASP A 25 25.30 15.37 1.38
CA ASP A 25 25.13 16.62 0.64
C ASP A 25 25.15 17.82 1.61
N GLU A 26 25.77 18.94 1.22
CA GLU A 26 25.80 20.17 2.03
C GLU A 26 24.40 20.71 2.37
N ARG A 27 23.40 20.37 1.56
CA ARG A 27 21.98 20.73 1.75
C ARG A 27 21.17 19.59 2.34
N GLY A 28 21.80 18.47 2.68
CA GLY A 28 21.18 17.32 3.34
C GLY A 28 21.09 17.48 4.85
N ILE A 29 20.24 16.66 5.47
CA ILE A 29 20.27 16.47 6.92
C ILE A 29 21.20 15.30 7.22
N CYS A 30 22.36 15.58 7.82
CA CYS A 30 23.35 14.57 8.15
C CYS A 30 22.95 13.74 9.38
N HIS A 31 23.64 12.62 9.56
CA HIS A 31 23.40 11.70 10.66
C HIS A 31 23.68 12.30 12.05
N ASP A 32 24.65 13.21 12.16
CA ASP A 32 24.98 13.89 13.42
C ASP A 32 23.84 14.80 13.86
N PHE A 33 23.23 15.53 12.91
CA PHE A 33 22.07 16.36 13.19
C PHE A 33 20.90 15.54 13.71
N LEU A 34 20.55 14.43 13.05
CA LEU A 34 19.45 13.57 13.50
C LEU A 34 19.74 12.94 14.86
N THR A 35 21.00 12.55 15.12
CA THR A 35 21.41 11.99 16.41
C THR A 35 21.21 13.00 17.54
N GLU A 36 21.67 14.24 17.33
CA GLU A 36 21.52 15.32 18.32
C GLU A 36 20.07 15.80 18.46
N ALA A 37 19.31 15.83 17.37
CA ALA A 37 17.89 16.18 17.44
C ALA A 37 17.11 15.15 18.27
N VAL A 38 17.39 13.86 18.06
CA VAL A 38 16.77 12.76 18.80
C VAL A 38 17.15 12.75 20.27
N SER A 39 18.40 13.10 20.62
CA SER A 39 18.84 13.14 22.03
C SER A 39 18.08 14.19 22.86
N ARG A 40 17.52 15.22 22.20
CA ARG A 40 16.78 16.33 22.83
C ARG A 40 15.27 16.18 22.83
N PHE A 41 14.73 15.03 22.42
CA PHE A 41 13.27 14.82 22.37
C PHE A 41 12.58 15.00 23.73
N GLU A 42 13.23 14.60 24.82
CA GLU A 42 12.68 14.77 26.18
C GLU A 42 12.74 16.23 26.65
N GLU A 43 13.65 17.03 26.08
CA GLU A 43 13.86 18.43 26.45
C GLU A 43 12.95 19.37 25.66
N ASP A 44 12.70 19.06 24.39
CA ASP A 44 11.89 19.88 23.48
C ASP A 44 11.08 19.01 22.49
N GLU A 45 9.82 18.82 22.83
CA GLU A 45 8.84 18.09 22.02
C GLU A 45 8.62 18.71 20.62
N SER A 46 8.90 20.00 20.44
CA SER A 46 8.73 20.66 19.14
C SER A 46 9.71 20.13 18.06
N ILE A 47 10.85 19.59 18.48
CA ILE A 47 11.83 18.95 17.57
C ILE A 47 11.21 17.70 16.95
N LYS A 48 10.56 16.87 17.78
CA LYS A 48 9.86 15.66 17.35
C LYS A 48 8.73 16.01 16.39
N ASP A 49 7.90 16.99 16.73
CA ASP A 49 6.80 17.47 15.88
C ASP A 49 7.29 17.99 14.53
N ALA A 50 8.40 18.75 14.52
CA ALA A 50 9.00 19.26 13.30
C ALA A 50 9.53 18.13 12.39
N LEU A 51 10.21 17.13 12.93
CA LEU A 51 10.74 16.00 12.16
C LEU A 51 9.62 15.07 11.65
N VAL A 52 8.63 14.76 12.48
CA VAL A 52 7.46 13.97 12.08
C VAL A 52 6.66 14.72 11.01
N GLY A 53 6.38 16.01 11.21
CA GLY A 53 5.67 16.84 10.22
C GLY A 53 6.40 16.94 8.87
N ALA A 54 7.73 16.90 8.87
CA ALA A 54 8.51 16.84 7.64
C ALA A 54 8.27 15.52 6.88
N MET A 55 8.31 14.39 7.58
CA MET A 55 8.06 13.08 6.97
C MET A 55 6.61 12.93 6.49
N GLU A 56 5.64 13.47 7.23
CA GLU A 56 4.24 13.52 6.78
C GLU A 56 4.08 14.34 5.50
N GLN A 57 4.78 15.48 5.38
CA GLN A 57 4.79 16.25 4.13
C GLN A 57 5.39 15.43 2.98
N LEU A 58 6.50 14.72 3.21
CA LEU A 58 7.11 13.85 2.19
C LEU A 58 6.15 12.75 1.75
N SER A 59 5.41 12.13 2.68
CA SER A 59 4.37 11.15 2.36
C SER A 59 3.26 11.76 1.49
N ARG A 60 2.74 12.94 1.87
CA ARG A 60 1.72 13.67 1.09
C ARG A 60 2.20 14.03 -0.31
N GLU A 61 3.45 14.44 -0.48
CA GLU A 61 4.05 14.73 -1.78
C GLU A 61 4.24 13.46 -2.62
N LEU A 62 4.69 12.36 -1.99
CA LEU A 62 4.88 11.07 -2.65
C LEU A 62 3.56 10.45 -3.13
N SER A 63 2.44 10.70 -2.44
CA SER A 63 1.11 10.20 -2.83
C SER A 63 0.70 10.58 -4.26
N LYS A 64 1.28 11.68 -4.77
CA LYS A 64 1.06 12.25 -6.10
C LYS A 64 2.08 11.77 -7.15
N LYS A 65 2.92 10.80 -6.82
CA LYS A 65 4.01 10.29 -7.68
C LYS A 65 3.82 8.80 -7.97
N SER A 66 4.49 8.36 -9.03
CA SER A 66 4.54 6.99 -9.51
C SER A 66 6.00 6.51 -9.62
N MET A 67 6.19 5.23 -9.98
CA MET A 67 7.52 4.72 -10.31
C MET A 67 8.16 5.33 -11.57
N ASN A 68 7.40 6.09 -12.36
CA ASN A 68 7.97 6.88 -13.46
C ASN A 68 8.63 8.18 -12.99
N ASP A 69 8.30 8.63 -11.78
CA ASP A 69 8.76 9.89 -11.21
C ASP A 69 10.01 9.71 -10.34
N GLN A 70 10.56 10.82 -9.85
CA GLN A 70 11.65 10.81 -8.88
C GLN A 70 11.15 10.45 -7.47
N PHE A 71 10.87 9.17 -7.24
CA PHE A 71 10.41 8.65 -5.94
C PHE A 71 11.56 8.24 -5.00
N LYS A 72 12.71 7.85 -5.53
CA LYS A 72 13.85 7.31 -4.76
C LYS A 72 14.31 8.22 -3.60
N PRO A 73 14.41 9.55 -3.76
CA PRO A 73 14.78 10.44 -2.65
C PRO A 73 13.84 10.34 -1.45
N TYR A 74 12.54 10.15 -1.68
CA TYR A 74 11.55 9.99 -0.62
C TYR A 74 11.76 8.69 0.15
N VAL A 75 12.01 7.59 -0.58
CA VAL A 75 12.25 6.27 0.04
C VAL A 75 13.56 6.28 0.84
N LEU A 76 14.61 6.90 0.31
CA LEU A 76 15.87 7.08 1.02
C LEU A 76 15.69 7.91 2.29
N ALA A 77 14.95 9.01 2.21
CA ALA A 77 14.62 9.86 3.36
C ALA A 77 13.95 9.05 4.47
N LEU A 78 12.89 8.29 4.14
CA LEU A 78 12.20 7.43 5.12
C LEU A 78 13.12 6.37 5.71
N ARG A 79 13.93 5.70 4.87
CA ARG A 79 14.86 4.66 5.32
C ARG A 79 15.93 5.21 6.27
N ASN A 80 16.48 6.38 5.97
CA ASN A 80 17.46 7.06 6.82
C ASN A 80 16.84 7.52 8.13
N PHE A 81 15.64 8.09 8.07
CA PHE A 81 14.87 8.49 9.24
C PHE A 81 14.58 7.32 10.17
N CYS A 82 14.20 6.16 9.61
CA CYS A 82 13.95 4.95 10.39
C CYS A 82 15.23 4.30 10.96
N GLN A 83 16.43 4.85 10.77
CA GLN A 83 17.66 4.36 11.44
C GLN A 83 17.65 4.63 12.94
N TYR A 84 16.83 5.60 13.37
CA TYR A 84 16.75 6.05 14.75
C TYR A 84 15.47 5.49 15.39
N PRO A 85 15.56 4.56 16.36
CA PRO A 85 14.37 3.98 17.00
C PRO A 85 13.39 5.02 17.59
N PRO A 86 13.82 6.13 18.22
CA PRO A 86 12.90 7.15 18.71
C PRO A 86 12.08 7.81 17.59
N LEU A 87 12.67 7.99 16.40
CA LEU A 87 11.97 8.50 15.23
C LEU A 87 10.95 7.49 14.69
N VAL A 88 11.28 6.20 14.68
CA VAL A 88 10.34 5.13 14.30
C VAL A 88 9.13 5.12 15.23
N VAL A 89 9.36 5.23 16.55
CA VAL A 89 8.28 5.32 17.55
C VAL A 89 7.45 6.58 17.31
N ALA A 90 8.08 7.74 17.13
CA ALA A 90 7.40 9.01 16.87
C ALA A 90 6.52 8.96 15.60
N LEU A 91 7.03 8.42 14.48
CA LEU A 91 6.24 8.23 13.27
C LEU A 91 5.04 7.32 13.50
N SER A 92 5.21 6.25 14.28
CA SER A 92 4.12 5.31 14.57
C SER A 92 2.99 5.91 15.40
N GLN A 93 3.26 7.02 16.09
CA GLN A 93 2.31 7.77 16.92
C GLN A 93 1.67 8.95 16.17
N SER A 94 2.13 9.27 14.96
CA SER A 94 1.51 10.30 14.12
C SER A 94 0.04 9.94 13.83
N SER A 95 -0.84 10.94 13.86
CA SER A 95 -2.23 10.80 13.43
C SER A 95 -2.38 10.40 11.95
N MET A 96 -1.35 10.67 11.13
CA MET A 96 -1.28 10.23 9.74
C MET A 96 -0.84 8.78 9.62
N PHE A 97 -0.25 8.16 10.64
CA PHE A 97 0.24 6.77 10.56
C PHE A 97 -0.88 5.81 10.15
N LEU A 98 -2.01 5.88 10.84
CA LEU A 98 -3.25 5.20 10.50
C LEU A 98 -4.44 6.02 11.02
N PRO A 99 -5.10 6.83 10.18
CA PRO A 99 -6.32 7.55 10.54
C PRO A 99 -7.46 6.58 10.93
N SER A 100 -8.31 6.95 11.89
CA SER A 100 -9.37 6.08 12.43
C SER A 100 -10.40 5.64 11.39
N ASP A 101 -10.81 6.55 10.51
CA ASP A 101 -11.93 6.37 9.58
C ASP A 101 -11.46 6.28 8.13
N ILE A 102 -10.45 5.43 7.90
CA ILE A 102 -9.91 5.22 6.56
C ILE A 102 -10.62 4.10 5.81
N ASP A 103 -10.92 4.36 4.53
CA ASP A 103 -11.42 3.35 3.59
C ASP A 103 -10.26 2.67 2.84
N ALA A 104 -10.57 1.60 2.09
CA ALA A 104 -9.53 0.83 1.42
C ALA A 104 -8.73 1.64 0.37
N PRO A 105 -9.35 2.42 -0.54
CA PRO A 105 -8.59 3.25 -1.47
C PRO A 105 -7.72 4.32 -0.80
N SER A 106 -8.21 4.94 0.29
CA SER A 106 -7.47 5.98 1.01
C SER A 106 -6.25 5.43 1.75
N LEU A 107 -6.19 4.14 2.10
CA LEU A 107 -5.01 3.54 2.77
C LEU A 107 -3.70 3.84 2.04
N GLU A 108 -3.72 3.83 0.71
CA GLU A 108 -2.55 4.00 -0.15
C GLU A 108 -2.08 5.45 -0.29
N ASN A 109 -2.92 6.42 0.09
CA ASN A 109 -2.67 7.85 -0.19
C ASN A 109 -2.68 8.70 1.08
N ASP A 110 -3.51 8.33 2.05
CA ASP A 110 -3.85 9.16 3.22
C ASP A 110 -3.24 8.60 4.52
N THR A 111 -2.58 7.43 4.48
CA THR A 111 -1.70 6.97 5.57
C THR A 111 -0.26 7.38 5.34
N LEU A 112 0.53 7.45 6.42
CA LEU A 112 1.94 7.82 6.37
C LEU A 112 2.75 6.88 5.45
N LEU A 113 2.53 5.57 5.57
CA LEU A 113 3.28 4.55 4.81
C LEU A 113 2.63 4.18 3.46
N GLY A 114 1.35 4.48 3.28
CA GLY A 114 0.57 4.16 2.08
C GLY A 114 1.29 4.54 0.78
N PRO A 115 1.68 5.83 0.60
CA PRO A 115 2.34 6.30 -0.61
C PRO A 115 3.63 5.54 -0.96
N PHE A 116 4.37 5.07 0.04
CA PHE A 116 5.58 4.28 -0.16
C PHE A 116 5.25 2.86 -0.63
N PHE A 117 4.26 2.22 0.00
CA PHE A 117 3.82 0.87 -0.36
C PHE A 117 3.05 0.83 -1.70
N LYS A 118 2.46 1.94 -2.15
CA LYS A 118 1.70 2.03 -3.41
C LYS A 118 2.56 1.93 -4.67
N LEU A 119 3.81 2.38 -4.61
CA LEU A 119 4.72 2.42 -5.75
C LEU A 119 4.90 1.03 -6.35
N SER A 120 4.49 0.84 -7.60
CA SER A 120 4.54 -0.47 -8.24
C SER A 120 4.49 -0.36 -9.77
N PRO A 121 5.17 -1.26 -10.52
CA PRO A 121 5.00 -1.36 -11.96
C PRO A 121 3.59 -1.83 -12.37
N LEU A 122 2.78 -2.31 -11.41
CA LEU A 122 1.38 -2.69 -11.64
C LEU A 122 0.44 -1.48 -11.76
N GLN A 123 0.91 -0.27 -11.47
CA GLN A 123 0.15 0.96 -11.71
C GLN A 123 -0.03 1.17 -13.22
N ALA A 124 -1.25 1.52 -13.64
CA ALA A 124 -1.62 1.59 -15.06
C ALA A 124 -0.71 2.54 -15.87
N GLU A 125 -0.40 3.71 -15.32
CA GLU A 125 0.47 4.70 -15.96
C GLU A 125 1.91 4.20 -16.15
N VAL A 126 2.43 3.41 -15.21
CA VAL A 126 3.75 2.78 -15.32
C VAL A 126 3.69 1.68 -16.37
N ALA A 127 2.69 0.81 -16.32
CA ALA A 127 2.51 -0.23 -17.33
C ALA A 127 2.39 0.33 -18.76
N LEU A 128 1.66 1.44 -18.94
CA LEU A 128 1.50 2.11 -20.23
C LEU A 128 2.83 2.66 -20.76
N ASN A 129 3.64 3.32 -19.93
CA ASN A 129 4.93 3.86 -20.34
C ASN A 129 5.88 2.78 -20.89
N TYR A 130 5.87 1.58 -20.30
CA TYR A 130 6.75 0.50 -20.71
C TYR A 130 6.17 -0.38 -21.83
N PHE A 131 4.85 -0.60 -21.85
CA PHE A 131 4.22 -1.62 -22.70
C PHE A 131 3.20 -1.09 -23.72
N ALA A 132 3.07 0.23 -23.90
CA ALA A 132 2.28 0.80 -25.00
C ALA A 132 2.73 0.23 -26.37
N GLY A 133 1.78 -0.27 -27.16
CA GLY A 133 2.08 -0.89 -28.46
C GLY A 133 2.84 -2.22 -28.38
N SER A 134 2.90 -2.87 -27.21
CA SER A 134 3.64 -4.15 -27.02
C SER A 134 3.24 -5.27 -27.98
N ARG A 135 2.01 -5.25 -28.52
CA ARG A 135 1.52 -6.24 -29.51
C ARG A 135 2.33 -6.28 -30.79
N THR A 136 2.92 -5.15 -31.19
CA THR A 136 3.72 -5.02 -32.42
C THR A 136 5.21 -4.94 -32.14
N ARG A 137 5.62 -5.00 -30.86
CA ARG A 137 7.03 -4.95 -30.45
C ARG A 137 7.66 -6.34 -30.46
N ASP A 138 8.97 -6.37 -30.68
CA ASP A 138 9.76 -7.59 -30.52
C ASP A 138 9.65 -8.13 -29.09
N ARG A 139 9.54 -9.46 -28.96
CA ARG A 139 9.41 -10.15 -27.66
C ARG A 139 10.60 -9.88 -26.74
N SER A 140 11.80 -9.69 -27.28
CA SER A 140 13.00 -9.35 -26.52
C SER A 140 12.90 -8.00 -25.82
N VAL A 141 12.30 -7.00 -26.48
CA VAL A 141 12.08 -5.66 -25.90
C VAL A 141 11.11 -5.75 -24.72
N VAL A 142 10.02 -6.50 -24.86
CA VAL A 142 9.05 -6.72 -23.79
C VAL A 142 9.69 -7.44 -22.60
N SER A 143 10.48 -8.49 -22.87
CA SER A 143 11.19 -9.25 -21.83
C SER A 143 12.22 -8.40 -21.07
N ASN A 144 12.97 -7.56 -21.78
CA ASN A 144 13.94 -6.64 -21.17
C ASN A 144 13.26 -5.60 -20.28
N ALA A 145 12.14 -5.03 -20.72
CA ALA A 145 11.34 -4.11 -19.91
C ALA A 145 10.80 -4.81 -18.64
N GLN A 146 10.28 -6.03 -18.76
CA GLN A 146 9.84 -6.82 -17.60
C GLN A 146 10.98 -7.08 -16.61
N ARG A 147 12.18 -7.43 -17.09
CA ARG A 147 13.35 -7.66 -16.24
C ARG A 147 13.75 -6.38 -15.49
N ALA A 148 13.82 -5.25 -16.19
CA ALA A 148 14.14 -3.96 -15.58
C ALA A 148 13.14 -3.58 -14.48
N LEU A 149 11.84 -3.67 -14.77
CA LEU A 149 10.79 -3.38 -13.79
C LEU A 149 10.83 -4.32 -12.58
N ARG A 150 11.10 -5.62 -12.77
CA ARG A 150 11.25 -6.57 -11.66
C ARG A 150 12.44 -6.24 -10.77
N MET A 151 13.58 -5.86 -11.35
CA MET A 151 14.75 -5.44 -10.57
C MET A 151 14.43 -4.19 -9.75
N THR A 152 13.81 -3.17 -10.36
CA THR A 152 13.39 -1.96 -9.66
C THR A 152 12.40 -2.24 -8.54
N LEU A 153 11.38 -3.08 -8.79
CA LEU A 153 10.41 -3.47 -7.78
C LEU A 153 11.06 -4.26 -6.64
N SER A 154 11.96 -5.20 -6.95
CA SER A 154 12.68 -5.99 -5.94
C SER A 154 13.48 -5.08 -5.00
N THR A 155 14.24 -4.13 -5.55
CA THR A 155 14.98 -3.15 -4.72
C THR A 155 14.05 -2.32 -3.86
N HIS A 156 12.93 -1.85 -4.41
CA HIS A 156 11.93 -1.09 -3.65
C HIS A 156 11.33 -1.94 -2.50
N GLN A 157 11.03 -3.21 -2.76
CA GLN A 157 10.51 -4.14 -1.75
C GLN A 157 11.56 -4.46 -0.66
N ASP A 158 12.85 -4.46 -0.99
CA ASP A 158 13.94 -4.52 0.01
C ASP A 158 13.93 -3.30 0.94
N GLU A 159 13.75 -2.11 0.39
CA GLU A 159 13.68 -0.87 1.16
C GLU A 159 12.42 -0.82 2.04
N LEU A 160 11.26 -1.21 1.51
CA LEU A 160 10.00 -1.32 2.27
C LEU A 160 10.12 -2.33 3.41
N PHE A 161 10.75 -3.47 3.17
CA PHE A 161 10.98 -4.47 4.21
C PHE A 161 11.90 -3.93 5.31
N ASP A 162 13.01 -3.26 4.96
CA ASP A 162 13.92 -2.66 5.95
C ASP A 162 13.16 -1.68 6.86
N VAL A 163 12.35 -0.79 6.27
CA VAL A 163 11.50 0.14 7.01
C VAL A 163 10.51 -0.60 7.91
N ALA A 164 9.70 -1.51 7.38
CA ALA A 164 8.70 -2.25 8.15
C ALA A 164 9.33 -3.06 9.30
N ASN A 165 10.46 -3.72 9.05
CA ASN A 165 11.19 -4.49 10.05
C ASN A 165 11.71 -3.59 11.19
N ARG A 166 12.08 -2.34 10.93
CA ARG A 166 12.45 -1.37 11.99
C ARG A 166 11.26 -1.01 12.88
N PHE A 167 10.09 -0.77 12.29
CA PHE A 167 8.84 -0.59 13.05
C PHE A 167 8.48 -1.82 13.88
N ILE A 168 8.69 -3.04 13.35
CA ILE A 168 8.46 -4.28 14.08
C ILE A 168 9.48 -4.49 15.22
N ARG A 169 10.74 -4.08 15.04
CA ARG A 169 11.80 -4.25 16.05
C ARG A 169 11.66 -3.28 17.21
N ALA A 170 11.25 -2.05 16.96
CA ALA A 170 10.96 -1.08 18.02
C ALA A 170 9.67 -1.47 18.78
N LYS A 171 9.80 -1.69 20.09
CA LYS A 171 8.73 -2.25 20.95
C LYS A 171 7.45 -1.40 20.88
N ASP A 172 7.60 -0.09 21.00
CA ASP A 172 6.47 0.84 21.12
C ASP A 172 5.84 1.22 19.77
N SER A 173 6.43 0.80 18.65
CA SER A 173 5.87 0.97 17.30
C SER A 173 5.30 -0.32 16.70
N ARG A 174 5.68 -1.50 17.22
CA ARG A 174 5.29 -2.81 16.67
C ARG A 174 3.77 -2.95 16.56
N SER A 175 3.04 -2.60 17.61
CA SER A 175 1.58 -2.73 17.64
C SER A 175 0.94 -1.85 16.56
N ASN A 176 1.42 -0.62 16.38
CA ASN A 176 0.92 0.30 15.37
C ASN A 176 1.17 -0.25 13.96
N MET A 177 2.36 -0.78 13.67
CA MET A 177 2.66 -1.39 12.38
C MET A 177 1.78 -2.61 12.08
N LEU A 178 1.55 -3.46 13.08
CA LEU A 178 0.63 -4.60 12.95
C LEU A 178 -0.82 -4.13 12.72
N ASN A 179 -1.25 -3.05 13.39
CA ASN A 179 -2.57 -2.46 13.15
C ASN A 179 -2.68 -1.88 11.73
N TRP A 180 -1.61 -1.27 11.21
CA TRP A 180 -1.58 -0.78 9.83
C TRP A 180 -1.73 -1.94 8.84
N PHE A 181 -0.96 -3.03 8.99
CA PHE A 181 -1.13 -4.24 8.17
C PHE A 181 -2.52 -4.87 8.33
N ALA A 182 -3.08 -4.88 9.53
CA ALA A 182 -4.45 -5.37 9.76
C ALA A 182 -5.49 -4.53 9.01
N ALA A 183 -5.35 -3.21 9.05
CA ALA A 183 -6.22 -2.31 8.30
C ALA A 183 -6.11 -2.57 6.78
N THR A 184 -4.92 -2.85 6.25
CA THR A 184 -4.77 -3.15 4.82
C THR A 184 -5.50 -4.42 4.39
N VAL A 185 -5.49 -5.48 5.19
CA VAL A 185 -6.22 -6.71 4.85
C VAL A 185 -7.71 -6.59 5.14
N ASN A 186 -8.11 -6.09 6.31
CA ASN A 186 -9.51 -6.08 6.75
C ASN A 186 -10.39 -5.14 5.90
N LYS A 187 -9.86 -3.99 5.47
CA LYS A 187 -10.62 -3.05 4.63
C LYS A 187 -10.80 -3.57 3.19
N ASN A 188 -10.06 -4.60 2.79
CA ASN A 188 -9.93 -5.04 1.41
C ASN A 188 -10.65 -6.36 1.09
N HIS A 189 -11.56 -6.85 1.95
CA HIS A 189 -12.31 -8.08 1.70
C HIS A 189 -13.05 -8.06 0.34
N LYS A 190 -13.54 -6.87 -0.06
CA LYS A 190 -14.21 -6.65 -1.36
C LYS A 190 -13.36 -6.97 -2.58
N ARG A 191 -12.03 -7.14 -2.45
CA ARG A 191 -11.14 -7.61 -3.53
C ARG A 191 -11.45 -9.05 -3.96
N ARG A 192 -12.23 -9.80 -3.18
CA ARG A 192 -12.69 -11.16 -3.47
C ARG A 192 -14.13 -11.26 -3.97
N ALA A 193 -14.81 -10.13 -4.13
CA ALA A 193 -16.15 -10.12 -4.69
C ALA A 193 -16.17 -10.67 -6.13
N LEU A 194 -17.29 -11.31 -6.52
CA LEU A 194 -17.51 -11.79 -7.89
C LEU A 194 -17.31 -10.70 -8.95
N ARG A 195 -17.71 -9.47 -8.62
CA ARG A 195 -17.46 -8.26 -9.41
C ARG A 195 -16.89 -7.18 -8.50
N VAL A 196 -15.58 -7.04 -8.54
CA VAL A 196 -14.86 -6.03 -7.74
C VAL A 196 -15.03 -4.64 -8.37
N ASP A 197 -15.50 -3.68 -7.59
CA ASP A 197 -15.35 -2.26 -7.93
C ASP A 197 -13.97 -1.78 -7.52
N GLN A 198 -13.12 -1.50 -8.51
CA GLN A 198 -11.74 -1.06 -8.30
C GLN A 198 -11.63 0.31 -7.62
N LYS A 199 -12.73 1.09 -7.56
CA LYS A 199 -12.77 2.37 -6.82
C LYS A 199 -13.02 2.20 -5.34
N GLN A 200 -13.33 0.99 -4.88
CA GLN A 200 -13.71 0.67 -3.50
C GLN A 200 -12.69 -0.22 -2.79
N VAL A 201 -11.55 -0.48 -3.43
CA VAL A 201 -10.48 -1.34 -2.92
C VAL A 201 -9.12 -0.71 -3.19
N SER A 202 -8.11 -1.10 -2.42
CA SER A 202 -6.72 -0.71 -2.69
C SER A 202 -6.22 -1.35 -3.99
N SER A 203 -5.20 -0.77 -4.60
CA SER A 203 -4.58 -1.25 -5.84
C SER A 203 -3.84 -2.58 -5.66
N ASP A 204 -3.65 -3.29 -6.79
CA ASP A 204 -2.88 -4.55 -6.79
C ASP A 204 -1.41 -4.32 -6.45
N GLY A 205 -0.85 -3.17 -6.83
CA GLY A 205 0.54 -2.83 -6.54
C GLY A 205 0.81 -2.70 -5.05
N PHE A 206 -0.05 -1.97 -4.35
CA PHE A 206 0.02 -1.80 -2.90
C PHE A 206 -0.17 -3.13 -2.17
N MET A 207 -1.23 -3.87 -2.49
CA MET A 207 -1.49 -5.14 -1.80
C MET A 207 -0.38 -6.16 -2.05
N ASN A 208 0.20 -6.21 -3.25
CA ASN A 208 1.34 -7.08 -3.54
C ASN A 208 2.58 -6.71 -2.72
N ASN A 209 2.92 -5.42 -2.64
CA ASN A 209 4.03 -4.96 -1.79
C ASN A 209 3.81 -5.28 -0.32
N VAL A 210 2.58 -5.12 0.19
CA VAL A 210 2.21 -5.53 1.55
C VAL A 210 2.42 -7.04 1.74
N THR A 211 1.94 -7.87 0.82
CA THR A 211 2.12 -9.34 0.87
C THR A 211 3.60 -9.71 0.91
N VAL A 212 4.43 -9.16 0.01
CA VAL A 212 5.88 -9.48 -0.03
C VAL A 212 6.60 -9.06 1.25
N VAL A 213 6.24 -7.93 1.86
CA VAL A 213 6.84 -7.51 3.13
C VAL A 213 6.42 -8.44 4.27
N LEU A 214 5.15 -8.84 4.31
CA LEU A 214 4.63 -9.80 5.30
C LEU A 214 5.23 -11.20 5.13
N ASP A 215 5.48 -11.66 3.90
CA ASP A 215 6.20 -12.91 3.60
C ASP A 215 7.60 -12.88 4.24
N ARG A 216 8.34 -11.79 4.01
CA ARG A 216 9.70 -11.64 4.54
C ARG A 216 9.77 -11.49 6.06
N LEU A 217 8.72 -10.93 6.67
CA LEU A 217 8.60 -10.91 8.13
C LEU A 217 8.35 -12.32 8.70
N CYS A 218 7.77 -13.22 7.90
CA CYS A 218 7.56 -14.63 8.24
C CYS A 218 8.81 -15.52 8.04
N ASP A 219 9.71 -15.17 7.12
CA ASP A 219 10.93 -15.96 6.80
C ASP A 219 11.68 -16.50 8.04
N PRO A 220 11.89 -15.73 9.13
CA PRO A 220 12.66 -16.20 10.29
C PRO A 220 12.02 -17.35 11.09
N PHE A 221 10.73 -17.65 10.85
CA PHE A 221 9.99 -18.72 11.53
C PHE A 221 9.28 -19.70 10.58
N MET A 222 9.39 -19.50 9.27
CA MET A 222 8.91 -20.39 8.21
C MET A 222 10.06 -21.13 7.51
N ASP A 223 11.11 -21.48 8.25
CA ASP A 223 12.27 -22.17 7.69
C ASP A 223 11.91 -23.58 7.20
N SER A 224 12.71 -24.12 6.27
CA SER A 224 12.44 -25.44 5.66
C SER A 224 12.51 -26.63 6.62
N THR A 225 13.04 -26.45 7.83
CA THR A 225 13.06 -27.46 8.89
C THR A 225 11.89 -27.31 9.85
N PHE A 226 11.03 -26.31 9.65
CA PHE A 226 9.87 -25.96 10.47
C PHE A 226 10.23 -25.79 11.95
N SER A 227 11.41 -25.25 12.25
CA SER A 227 11.98 -25.23 13.60
C SER A 227 11.21 -24.37 14.62
N LYS A 228 10.33 -23.50 14.14
CA LYS A 228 9.54 -22.55 14.95
C LYS A 228 8.05 -22.56 14.60
N ILE A 229 7.58 -23.52 13.80
CA ILE A 229 6.19 -23.55 13.34
C ILE A 229 5.22 -23.73 14.52
N ASP A 230 5.67 -24.41 15.58
CA ASP A 230 4.96 -24.64 16.84
C ASP A 230 4.64 -23.34 17.60
N ARG A 231 5.31 -22.23 17.26
CA ARG A 231 5.05 -20.91 17.85
C ARG A 231 3.82 -20.21 17.27
N ILE A 232 3.26 -20.72 16.17
CA ILE A 232 2.00 -20.24 15.61
C ILE A 232 0.87 -20.84 16.45
N GLU A 233 0.15 -19.98 17.16
CA GLU A 233 -0.85 -20.39 18.14
C GLU A 233 -2.19 -20.65 17.47
N ILE A 234 -2.68 -21.90 17.59
CA ILE A 234 -3.97 -22.33 17.01
C ILE A 234 -5.14 -21.51 17.57
N GLU A 235 -5.04 -21.08 18.83
CA GLU A 235 -6.06 -20.29 19.51
C GLU A 235 -6.08 -18.81 19.08
N TYR A 236 -5.17 -18.36 18.20
CA TYR A 236 -5.05 -16.96 17.77
C TYR A 236 -6.41 -16.33 17.38
N LEU A 237 -7.16 -17.03 16.52
CA LEU A 237 -8.45 -16.58 16.01
C LEU A 237 -9.57 -16.56 17.07
N ARG A 238 -9.35 -17.16 18.24
CA ARG A 238 -10.31 -17.20 19.35
C ARG A 238 -9.94 -16.25 20.49
N ARG A 239 -8.83 -15.51 20.38
CA ARG A 239 -8.44 -14.48 21.35
C ARG A 239 -8.87 -13.11 20.83
N ASN A 240 -7.92 -12.22 20.61
CA ASN A 240 -8.13 -10.90 20.02
C ASN A 240 -7.35 -10.80 18.70
N PRO A 241 -7.75 -11.54 17.65
CA PRO A 241 -7.06 -11.50 16.37
C PRO A 241 -7.20 -10.11 15.72
N ARG A 242 -6.13 -9.67 15.05
CA ARG A 242 -6.19 -8.46 14.23
C ARG A 242 -6.88 -8.68 12.89
N VAL A 243 -6.80 -9.89 12.34
CA VAL A 243 -7.48 -10.25 11.10
C VAL A 243 -8.95 -10.52 11.38
N ASP A 244 -9.82 -9.80 10.67
CA ASP A 244 -11.25 -10.06 10.72
C ASP A 244 -11.61 -11.19 9.75
N ILE A 245 -12.24 -12.23 10.29
CA ILE A 245 -12.72 -13.37 9.52
C ILE A 245 -14.21 -13.62 9.71
N SER A 246 -14.95 -12.66 10.28
CA SER A 246 -16.38 -12.82 10.62
C SER A 246 -17.22 -13.30 9.43
N ASP A 247 -17.05 -12.65 8.28
CA ASP A 247 -17.76 -12.95 7.03
C ASP A 247 -17.07 -14.01 6.15
N GLU A 248 -15.93 -14.56 6.59
CA GLU A 248 -15.17 -15.52 5.78
C GLU A 248 -15.79 -16.91 5.79
N THR A 249 -15.80 -17.59 4.64
CA THR A 249 -16.30 -18.96 4.55
C THR A 249 -15.34 -19.92 5.26
N LYS A 250 -15.85 -20.67 6.24
CA LYS A 250 -15.05 -21.65 7.00
C LYS A 250 -15.01 -23.00 6.26
N MET A 251 -13.93 -23.77 6.47
CA MET A 251 -13.70 -25.02 5.72
C MET A 251 -14.79 -26.09 5.94
N ASN A 252 -15.31 -26.19 7.16
CA ASN A 252 -16.31 -27.20 7.53
C ASN A 252 -17.21 -26.72 8.67
N ALA A 253 -17.72 -25.50 8.55
CA ALA A 253 -18.68 -24.92 9.48
C ALA A 253 -19.60 -23.96 8.72
N ASP A 254 -20.88 -23.93 9.10
CA ASP A 254 -21.77 -22.86 8.70
C ASP A 254 -21.57 -21.62 9.61
N GLN A 255 -22.28 -20.54 9.30
CA GLN A 255 -22.14 -19.29 10.06
C GLN A 255 -22.51 -19.48 11.54
N ASN A 256 -23.57 -20.23 11.84
CA ASN A 256 -24.03 -20.42 13.22
C ASN A 256 -22.98 -21.17 14.05
N ALA A 257 -22.42 -22.26 13.52
CA ALA A 257 -21.37 -23.03 14.20
C ALA A 257 -20.08 -22.21 14.35
N SER A 258 -19.75 -21.37 13.36
CA SER A 258 -18.63 -20.43 13.43
C SER A 258 -18.83 -19.40 14.55
N ASP A 259 -20.00 -18.74 14.57
CA ASP A 259 -20.33 -17.72 15.57
C ASP A 259 -20.32 -18.30 16.99
N GLU A 260 -20.90 -19.50 17.18
CA GLU A 260 -20.85 -20.20 18.47
C GLU A 260 -19.41 -20.48 18.90
N PHE A 261 -18.57 -20.99 18.00
CA PHE A 261 -17.18 -21.33 18.31
C PHE A 261 -16.31 -20.11 18.67
N TYR A 262 -16.46 -19.00 17.93
CA TYR A 262 -15.70 -17.78 18.17
C TYR A 262 -16.27 -16.91 19.30
N SER A 263 -17.54 -17.08 19.68
CA SER A 263 -18.11 -16.45 20.87
C SER A 263 -17.44 -16.92 22.17
N ALA A 264 -16.92 -18.16 22.18
CA ALA A 264 -16.16 -18.73 23.27
C ALA A 264 -14.68 -18.30 23.21
N THR A 265 -14.40 -17.06 23.61
CA THR A 265 -13.06 -16.48 23.56
C THR A 265 -12.09 -17.14 24.53
N VAL A 266 -10.83 -17.29 24.11
CA VAL A 266 -9.72 -17.77 24.94
C VAL A 266 -8.95 -16.57 25.49
N GLY A 267 -8.45 -16.67 26.72
CA GLY A 267 -7.60 -15.64 27.31
C GLY A 267 -6.18 -15.63 26.74
N GLY A 268 -5.46 -14.54 27.00
CA GLY A 268 -4.05 -14.38 26.64
C GLY A 268 -3.82 -13.37 25.51
N GLU A 269 -2.57 -12.92 25.39
CA GLU A 269 -2.13 -12.04 24.31
C GLU A 269 -1.66 -12.86 23.10
N ASN A 270 -1.86 -12.32 21.91
CA ASN A 270 -1.35 -12.91 20.69
C ASN A 270 0.13 -12.57 20.50
N ASN A 271 0.96 -13.59 20.28
CA ASN A 271 2.37 -13.37 20.00
C ASN A 271 2.58 -12.81 18.58
N PHE A 272 3.73 -12.16 18.35
CA PHE A 272 4.06 -11.56 17.05
C PHE A 272 4.07 -12.59 15.90
N ILE A 273 4.53 -13.83 16.15
CA ILE A 273 4.64 -14.86 15.11
C ILE A 273 3.24 -15.22 14.58
N SER A 274 2.27 -15.39 15.47
CA SER A 274 0.88 -15.69 15.12
C SER A 274 0.23 -14.50 14.40
N GLU A 275 0.40 -13.29 14.92
CA GLU A 275 -0.09 -12.06 14.28
C GLU A 275 0.44 -11.94 12.84
N CYS A 276 1.76 -12.06 12.68
CA CYS A 276 2.40 -11.96 11.37
C CYS A 276 1.92 -13.07 10.44
N PHE A 277 1.86 -14.32 10.90
CA PHE A 277 1.42 -15.46 10.09
C PHE A 277 0.01 -15.27 9.55
N PHE A 278 -0.97 -14.96 10.40
CA PHE A 278 -2.36 -14.81 9.96
C PHE A 278 -2.57 -13.55 9.10
N LEU A 279 -1.84 -12.47 9.37
CA LEU A 279 -1.81 -11.29 8.49
C LEU A 279 -1.24 -11.64 7.11
N THR A 280 -0.16 -12.44 7.03
CA THR A 280 0.43 -12.89 5.76
C THR A 280 -0.54 -13.76 4.97
N VAL A 281 -1.23 -14.69 5.63
CA VAL A 281 -2.27 -15.52 4.98
C VAL A 281 -3.39 -14.66 4.41
N ALA A 282 -3.90 -13.69 5.19
CA ALA A 282 -4.93 -12.75 4.72
C ALA A 282 -4.41 -11.88 3.56
N ALA A 283 -3.16 -11.42 3.63
CA ALA A 283 -2.53 -10.63 2.57
C ALA A 283 -2.36 -11.42 1.28
N HIS A 284 -2.09 -12.73 1.32
CA HIS A 284 -2.10 -13.56 0.12
C HIS A 284 -3.49 -13.64 -0.51
N HIS A 285 -4.51 -13.86 0.32
CA HIS A 285 -5.90 -14.01 -0.13
C HIS A 285 -6.42 -12.74 -0.79
N TYR A 286 -6.33 -11.59 -0.10
CA TYR A 286 -6.83 -10.31 -0.59
C TYR A 286 -5.84 -9.61 -1.55
N GLY A 287 -4.56 -9.93 -1.49
CA GLY A 287 -3.52 -9.33 -2.33
C GLY A 287 -3.24 -10.13 -3.59
N THR A 288 -2.33 -11.11 -3.49
CA THR A 288 -1.78 -11.84 -4.64
C THR A 288 -2.83 -12.66 -5.38
N GLU A 289 -3.70 -13.38 -4.66
CA GLU A 289 -4.72 -14.19 -5.33
C GLU A 289 -5.77 -13.32 -6.03
N ALA A 290 -6.23 -12.24 -5.39
CA ALA A 290 -7.15 -11.29 -6.01
C ALA A 290 -6.55 -10.64 -7.28
N ALA A 291 -5.27 -10.28 -7.24
CA ALA A 291 -4.55 -9.77 -8.41
C ALA A 291 -4.48 -10.81 -9.54
N GLN A 292 -4.24 -12.08 -9.22
CA GLN A 292 -4.23 -13.18 -10.20
C GLN A 292 -5.60 -13.44 -10.82
N SER A 293 -6.67 -13.41 -10.01
CA SER A 293 -8.06 -13.50 -10.48
C SER A 293 -8.39 -12.35 -11.43
N ARG A 294 -7.98 -11.12 -11.09
CA ARG A 294 -8.15 -9.95 -11.97
C ARG A 294 -7.38 -10.09 -13.28
N LEU A 295 -6.12 -10.54 -13.24
CA LEU A 295 -5.34 -10.77 -14.46
C LEU A 295 -6.05 -11.78 -15.39
N THR A 296 -6.57 -12.85 -14.81
CA THR A 296 -7.33 -13.87 -15.55
C THR A 296 -8.60 -13.28 -16.17
N GLN A 297 -9.31 -12.41 -15.44
CA GLN A 297 -10.49 -11.73 -15.96
C GLN A 297 -10.14 -10.75 -17.09
N LEU A 298 -9.10 -9.92 -16.91
CA LEU A 298 -8.62 -9.00 -17.95
C LEU A 298 -8.24 -9.72 -19.24
N GLN A 299 -7.64 -10.91 -19.15
CA GLN A 299 -7.35 -11.74 -20.33
C GLN A 299 -8.62 -12.21 -21.06
N LYS A 300 -9.69 -12.54 -20.33
CA LYS A 300 -10.99 -12.91 -20.92
C LYS A 300 -11.64 -11.68 -21.56
N ASP A 301 -11.64 -10.55 -20.86
CA ASP A 301 -12.22 -9.30 -21.33
C ASP A 301 -11.53 -8.81 -22.60
N LEU A 302 -10.20 -8.88 -22.66
CA LEU A 302 -9.43 -8.55 -23.86
C LEU A 302 -9.83 -9.40 -25.07
N LYS A 303 -9.93 -10.72 -24.91
CA LYS A 303 -10.37 -11.63 -25.99
C LYS A 303 -11.81 -11.32 -26.43
N TRP A 304 -12.68 -10.96 -25.49
CA TRP A 304 -14.06 -10.59 -25.80
C TRP A 304 -14.12 -9.26 -26.57
N MET A 305 -13.39 -8.23 -26.10
CA MET A 305 -13.32 -6.92 -26.75
C MET A 305 -12.72 -7.02 -28.17
N GLU A 306 -11.71 -7.86 -28.39
CA GLU A 306 -11.15 -8.12 -29.73
C GLU A 306 -12.19 -8.68 -30.70
N ARG A 307 -13.00 -9.66 -30.24
CA ARG A 307 -14.06 -10.25 -31.07
C ARG A 307 -15.17 -9.24 -31.38
N GLU A 308 -15.55 -8.42 -30.40
CA GLU A 308 -16.53 -7.36 -30.63
C GLU A 308 -16.00 -6.30 -31.60
N LEU A 309 -14.73 -5.92 -31.49
CA LEU A 309 -14.09 -5.00 -32.43
C LEU A 309 -14.14 -5.55 -33.86
N GLU A 310 -13.76 -6.82 -34.07
CA GLU A 310 -13.79 -7.48 -35.38
C GLU A 310 -15.21 -7.53 -35.98
N LYS A 311 -16.21 -7.81 -35.15
CA LYS A 311 -17.63 -7.75 -35.56
C LYS A 311 -18.02 -6.33 -35.96
N PHE A 312 -17.73 -5.32 -35.14
CA PHE A 312 -18.05 -3.93 -35.46
C PHE A 312 -17.35 -3.44 -36.72
N GLU A 313 -16.10 -3.83 -36.95
CA GLU A 313 -15.36 -3.52 -38.18
C GLU A 313 -15.99 -4.17 -39.41
N THR A 314 -16.40 -5.43 -39.29
CA THR A 314 -17.11 -6.16 -40.36
C THR A 314 -18.46 -5.52 -40.64
N GLU A 315 -19.19 -5.09 -39.62
CA GLU A 315 -20.50 -4.43 -39.73
C GLU A 315 -20.43 -2.93 -40.01
N ARG A 316 -19.23 -2.35 -40.14
CA ARG A 316 -19.04 -0.90 -40.32
C ARG A 316 -19.85 -0.33 -41.48
N HIS A 317 -20.01 -1.11 -42.56
CA HIS A 317 -20.82 -0.74 -43.72
C HIS A 317 -22.32 -0.63 -43.43
N LYS A 318 -22.84 -1.39 -42.45
CA LYS A 318 -24.26 -1.33 -42.03
C LYS A 318 -24.58 -0.01 -41.34
N TYR A 319 -23.60 0.57 -40.66
CA TYR A 319 -23.73 1.86 -39.95
C TYR A 319 -23.30 3.07 -40.80
N ALA A 320 -22.56 2.86 -41.89
CA ALA A 320 -22.12 3.91 -42.81
C ALA A 320 -23.28 4.61 -43.56
N HIS A 321 -24.44 3.96 -43.67
CA HIS A 321 -25.65 4.51 -44.28
C HIS A 321 -26.69 5.03 -43.29
N VAL A 322 -26.42 4.94 -41.98
CA VAL A 322 -27.22 5.66 -40.98
C VAL A 322 -26.76 7.12 -41.01
N SER A 323 -27.21 7.85 -42.03
CA SER A 323 -27.21 9.31 -41.95
C SER A 323 -27.92 9.68 -40.66
N LEU A 324 -27.21 10.40 -39.78
CA LEU A 324 -27.85 11.19 -38.74
C LEU A 324 -28.96 11.97 -39.43
N HIS A 325 -30.22 11.55 -39.23
CA HIS A 325 -31.33 12.45 -39.48
C HIS A 325 -31.00 13.71 -38.69
N PRO A 326 -30.96 14.89 -39.31
CA PRO A 326 -30.78 16.12 -38.55
C PRO A 326 -31.91 16.12 -37.55
N ALA A 327 -31.56 16.05 -36.26
CA ALA A 327 -32.50 16.29 -35.18
C ALA A 327 -33.22 17.58 -35.56
N SER A 328 -34.49 17.44 -35.90
CA SER A 328 -35.37 18.54 -36.24
C SER A 328 -35.24 19.56 -35.12
N ASN A 329 -34.76 20.75 -35.50
CA ASN A 329 -34.90 21.98 -34.75
C ASN A 329 -36.32 22.07 -34.20
N HIS A 330 -36.54 21.68 -32.95
CA HIS A 330 -37.71 22.11 -32.19
C HIS A 330 -37.40 22.09 -30.69
N SER A 331 -37.14 23.29 -30.20
CA SER A 331 -37.45 23.80 -28.86
C SER A 331 -37.24 22.89 -27.65
N LEU A 332 -36.10 23.04 -26.99
CA LEU A 332 -36.04 23.10 -25.53
C LEU A 332 -35.26 24.35 -25.11
N ARG A 333 -35.88 25.52 -25.39
CA ARG A 333 -35.78 26.65 -24.45
C ARG A 333 -36.80 26.37 -23.36
N SER A 334 -36.40 26.62 -22.11
CA SER A 334 -37.14 26.43 -20.85
C SER A 334 -37.16 25.00 -20.32
N LEU A 335 -36.35 24.73 -19.28
CA LEU A 335 -36.79 24.73 -17.87
C LEU A 335 -35.65 24.22 -16.97
N TYR A 336 -35.25 25.11 -16.04
CA TYR A 336 -34.41 24.95 -14.84
C TYR A 336 -32.95 24.53 -14.98
#